data_AF-A0A535CA22-F1
#
_entry.id   AF-A0A535CA22-F1
#
_cell.length_a   1.000
_cell.length_b   1.000
_cell.length_c   1.000
_cell.angle_alpha   90.00
_cell.angle_beta   90.00
_cell.angle_gamma   90.00
#
_symmetry.space_group_name_H-M   'P 1'
#
loop_
_entity.id
_entity.type
_entity.pdbx_description
1 polymer ?
#
loop_
_entity_poly.entity_id
_entity_poly.type
_entity_poly.pdbx_seq_one_letter_code
_entity_poly.pdbx_strand_id
1 'polypeptide(L)'
;WQGVVISDDMQMGAIRKAYGYEDALRLAIEAGVDILTIAQQQVYEPGIVARTIDLIAGLVAQRLLTEARIDESYRRILALKAAL
;
A
#
# COMPACT_ATOMS: atom_id res chain seq x y z
N TRP A 1 -11.14 -14.64 -3.83
CA TRP A 1 -11.83 -13.39 -4.25
C TRP A 1 -10.97 -12.72 -5.33
N GLN A 2 -11.53 -11.96 -6.28
CA GLN A 2 -10.87 -11.57 -7.55
C GLN A 2 -10.91 -10.05 -7.89
N GLY A 3 -11.44 -9.20 -6.99
CA GLY A 3 -11.66 -7.76 -7.23
C GLY A 3 -10.49 -6.88 -6.79
N VAL A 4 -10.76 -5.68 -6.25
CA VAL A 4 -9.78 -4.77 -5.58
C VAL A 4 -9.83 -4.84 -4.04
N VAL A 5 -8.71 -5.14 -3.37
CA VAL A 5 -8.60 -5.22 -1.91
C VAL A 5 -8.14 -3.87 -1.41
N ILE A 6 -8.89 -3.30 -0.48
CA ILE A 6 -8.56 -2.02 0.15
C ILE A 6 -8.27 -2.30 1.62
N SER A 7 -7.12 -1.83 2.11
CA SER A 7 -6.84 -1.89 3.55
C SER A 7 -7.69 -0.89 4.32
N ASP A 8 -7.88 -1.16 5.61
CA ASP A 8 -8.15 -0.07 6.56
C ASP A 8 -6.89 0.83 6.68
N ASP A 9 -6.96 1.88 7.50
CA ASP A 9 -5.92 2.88 7.60
C ASP A 9 -4.56 2.32 8.08
N MET A 10 -3.53 2.48 7.23
CA MET A 10 -2.16 2.04 7.50
C MET A 10 -1.49 2.81 8.64
N GLN A 11 -2.13 3.86 9.16
CA GLN A 11 -1.66 4.62 10.31
C GLN A 11 -2.41 4.35 11.60
N MET A 12 -3.31 3.37 11.61
CA MET A 12 -3.94 2.89 12.84
C MET A 12 -2.89 2.58 13.91
N GLY A 13 -3.18 2.99 15.14
CA GLY A 13 -2.25 2.83 16.26
C GLY A 13 -1.83 1.38 16.51
N ALA A 14 -2.71 0.41 16.26
CA ALA A 14 -2.37 -1.02 16.38
C ALA A 14 -1.31 -1.45 15.36
N ILE A 15 -1.47 -1.05 14.09
CA ILE A 15 -0.51 -1.35 13.02
C ILE A 15 0.83 -0.67 13.30
N ARG A 16 0.84 0.63 13.60
CA ARG A 16 2.06 1.38 13.93
C ARG A 16 2.82 0.84 15.14
N LYS A 17 2.12 0.27 16.13
CA LYS A 17 2.74 -0.33 17.32
C LYS A 17 3.33 -1.71 17.04
N ALA A 18 2.68 -2.50 16.19
CA ALA A 18 3.10 -3.85 15.86
C ALA A 18 4.17 -3.90 14.75
N TYR A 19 4.13 -2.95 13.82
CA TYR A 19 4.99 -2.89 12.65
C TYR A 19 5.50 -1.47 12.41
N GLY A 20 6.73 -1.34 11.90
CA GLY A 20 7.21 -0.10 11.31
C GLY A 20 6.38 0.28 10.07
N TYR A 21 6.35 1.56 9.70
CA TYR A 21 5.55 2.03 8.56
C TYR A 21 5.95 1.32 7.25
N GLU A 22 7.26 1.18 7.01
CA GLU A 22 7.79 0.46 5.85
C GLU A 22 7.35 -1.00 5.80
N ASP A 23 7.53 -1.72 6.91
CA ASP A 23 7.14 -3.14 7.02
C ASP A 23 5.64 -3.33 6.87
N ALA A 24 4.83 -2.44 7.45
CA ALA A 24 3.37 -2.50 7.31
C ALA A 24 2.95 -2.37 5.84
N LEU A 25 3.53 -1.42 5.10
CA LEU A 25 3.26 -1.25 3.67
C LEU A 25 3.70 -2.47 2.85
N ARG A 26 4.93 -2.95 3.07
CA ARG A 26 5.48 -4.12 2.38
C ARG A 26 4.60 -5.35 2.61
N LEU A 27 4.31 -5.68 3.87
CA LEU A 27 3.51 -6.84 4.25
C LEU A 27 2.09 -6.75 3.70
N ALA A 28 1.46 -5.57 3.71
CA ALA A 28 0.13 -5.38 3.14
C ALA A 28 0.13 -5.65 1.62
N ILE A 29 1.12 -5.11 0.90
CA ILE A 29 1.26 -5.34 -0.54
C ILE A 29 1.52 -6.83 -0.82
N GLU A 30 2.44 -7.47 -0.10
CA GLU A 30 2.74 -8.91 -0.24
C GLU A 30 1.52 -9.78 0.07
N ALA A 31 0.68 -9.39 1.03
CA ALA A 31 -0.55 -10.08 1.39
C ALA A 31 -1.67 -9.95 0.35
N GLY A 32 -1.48 -9.15 -0.71
CA GLY A 32 -2.46 -8.99 -1.78
C GLY A 32 -3.33 -7.75 -1.66
N VAL A 33 -3.00 -6.78 -0.80
CA VAL A 33 -3.71 -5.49 -0.77
C VAL A 33 -3.38 -4.71 -2.05
N ASP A 34 -4.41 -4.15 -2.68
CA ASP A 34 -4.27 -3.41 -3.94
C ASP A 34 -4.31 -1.89 -3.71
N ILE A 35 -5.11 -1.41 -2.74
CA ILE A 35 -5.20 0.00 -2.36
C ILE A 35 -4.90 0.15 -0.87
N LEU A 36 -3.92 0.99 -0.55
CA LEU A 36 -3.51 1.31 0.81
C LEU A 36 -4.18 2.60 1.27
N THR A 37 -4.95 2.51 2.35
CA THR A 37 -5.62 3.68 2.92
C THR A 37 -4.68 4.39 3.90
N ILE A 38 -4.52 5.71 3.74
CA ILE A 38 -3.75 6.58 4.65
C ILE A 38 -4.67 7.73 5.02
N ALA A 39 -5.29 7.67 6.20
CA ALA A 39 -6.38 8.58 6.57
C ALA A 39 -6.20 9.22 7.96
N GLN A 40 -5.86 8.46 9.00
CA GLN A 40 -5.80 8.98 10.37
C GLN A 40 -4.37 9.30 10.79
N GLN A 41 -3.81 10.36 10.19
CA GLN A 41 -2.53 10.92 10.61
C GLN A 41 -2.61 11.49 12.02
N GLN A 42 -2.08 10.77 13.01
CA GLN A 42 -1.89 11.29 14.38
C GLN A 42 -0.95 12.50 14.40
N VAL A 43 0.07 12.46 13.53
CA VAL A 43 0.93 13.59 13.21
C VAL A 43 0.78 13.84 11.72
N TYR A 44 0.25 15.00 11.37
CA TYR A 44 0.08 15.38 9.98
C TYR A 44 1.43 15.53 9.31
N GLU A 45 1.57 14.89 8.16
CA GLU A 45 2.76 14.95 7.33
C GLU A 45 2.32 15.26 5.90
N PRO A 46 2.56 16.48 5.42
CA PRO A 46 2.13 16.91 4.08
C PRO A 46 2.68 16.02 2.95
N GLY A 47 3.89 15.50 3.14
CA GLY A 47 4.61 14.69 2.14
C GLY A 47 4.33 13.18 2.22
N ILE A 48 3.40 12.72 3.06
CA ILE A 48 3.26 11.29 3.36
C ILE A 48 2.99 10.44 2.11
N VAL A 49 2.24 10.96 1.15
CA VAL A 49 1.91 10.25 -0.10
C VAL A 49 3.17 10.08 -0.94
N ALA A 50 3.91 11.16 -1.19
CA ALA A 50 5.16 11.12 -1.95
C ALA A 50 6.18 10.17 -1.30
N ARG A 51 6.39 10.31 0.02
CA ARG A 51 7.28 9.41 0.79
C ARG A 51 6.85 7.95 0.68
N THR A 52 5.55 7.67 0.71
CA THR A 52 5.02 6.30 0.61
C THR A 52 5.30 5.72 -0.78
N ILE A 53 5.11 6.50 -1.84
CA ILE A 53 5.44 6.11 -3.21
C ILE A 53 6.93 5.81 -3.33
N ASP A 54 7.81 6.71 -2.85
CA ASP A 54 9.26 6.54 -2.90
C ASP A 54 9.72 5.29 -2.14
N LEU A 55 9.12 5.04 -0.97
CA LEU A 55 9.40 3.86 -0.16
C LEU A 55 9.00 2.57 -0.91
N ILE A 56 7.79 2.52 -1.48
CA ILE A 56 7.34 1.35 -2.25
C ILE A 56 8.23 1.14 -3.48
N ALA A 57 8.58 2.21 -4.21
CA ALA A 57 9.50 2.13 -5.34
C ALA A 57 10.90 1.62 -4.91
N GLY A 58 11.39 2.08 -3.75
CA GLY A 58 12.62 1.59 -3.15
C GLY A 58 12.56 0.10 -2.78
N LEU A 59 11.45 -0.39 -2.24
CA LEU A 59 11.24 -1.81 -1.95
C LEU A 59 11.25 -2.67 -3.23
N VAL A 60 10.68 -2.16 -4.32
CA VAL A 60 10.73 -2.83 -5.63
C VAL A 60 12.16 -2.84 -6.17
N ALA A 61 12.87 -1.72 -6.12
CA ALA A 61 14.26 -1.62 -6.58
C ALA A 61 15.20 -2.57 -5.81
N GLN A 62 14.94 -2.76 -4.52
CA GLN A 62 15.66 -3.70 -3.65
C GLN A 62 15.21 -5.17 -3.84
N ARG A 63 14.22 -5.44 -4.70
CA ARG A 63 13.61 -6.76 -4.91
C ARG A 63 12.94 -7.35 -3.67
N LEU A 64 12.58 -6.50 -2.71
CA LEU A 64 11.75 -6.87 -1.55
C LEU A 64 10.26 -6.89 -1.91
N LEU A 65 9.87 -6.20 -2.98
CA LEU A 65 8.59 -6.36 -3.66
C LEU A 65 8.86 -6.67 -5.13
N THR A 66 8.02 -7.51 -5.74
CA THR A 66 8.13 -7.80 -7.17
C THR A 66 7.30 -6.80 -7.97
N GLU A 67 7.81 -6.39 -9.14
CA GLU A 67 7.04 -5.58 -10.10
C GLU A 67 5.72 -6.27 -10.47
N ALA A 68 5.74 -7.59 -10.65
CA ALA A 68 4.56 -8.39 -10.94
C ALA A 68 3.44 -8.24 -9.88
N ARG A 69 3.80 -8.08 -8.59
CA ARG A 69 2.80 -7.85 -7.53
C ARG A 69 2.14 -6.48 -7.67
N ILE A 70 2.91 -5.45 -8.04
CA ILE A 70 2.38 -4.10 -8.30
C ILE A 70 1.48 -4.12 -9.55
N ASP A 71 1.92 -4.77 -10.62
CA ASP A 71 1.18 -4.89 -11.88
C ASP A 71 -0.15 -5.63 -11.73
N GLU A 72 -0.21 -6.63 -10.84
CA GLU A 72 -1.45 -7.31 -10.50
C GLU A 72 -2.47 -6.36 -9.86
N SER A 73 -2.06 -5.59 -8.85
CA SER A 73 -2.91 -4.57 -8.21
C SER A 73 -3.37 -3.53 -9.23
N TYR A 74 -2.44 -3.04 -10.04
CA TYR A 74 -2.72 -2.03 -11.07
C TYR A 74 -3.80 -2.51 -12.05
N ARG A 75 -3.69 -3.74 -12.56
CA ARG A 75 -4.69 -4.32 -13.48
C ARG A 75 -6.06 -4.44 -12.82
N ARG A 76 -6.14 -4.88 -11.56
CA ARG A 76 -7.41 -4.96 -10.81
C ARG A 76 -8.06 -3.59 -10.65
N ILE A 77 -7.26 -2.58 -10.29
CA ILE A 77 -7.74 -1.20 -10.12
C ILE A 77 -8.24 -0.62 -11.45
N LEU A 78 -7.52 -0.85 -12.55
CA LEU A 78 -7.98 -0.43 -13.88
C LEU A 78 -9.27 -1.13 -14.30
N ALA A 79 -9.39 -2.44 -14.06
CA ALA A 79 -10.61 -3.18 -14.35
C ALA A 79 -11.80 -2.65 -13.55
N LEU A 80 -11.61 -2.33 -12.26
CA LEU A 80 -12.64 -1.68 -11.45
C LEU A 80 -13.03 -0.32 -12.05
N LYS A 81 -12.06 0.53 -12.37
CA LYS A 81 -12.32 1.87 -12.95
C LYS A 81 -13.05 1.81 -14.29
N ALA A 82 -12.76 0.82 -15.13
CA ALA A 82 -13.41 0.64 -16.42
C ALA A 82 -14.86 0.12 -16.32
N ALA A 83 -15.24 -0.45 -15.18
CA ALA A 83 -16.59 -0.94 -14.90
C ALA A 83 -17.49 0.10 -14.20
N LEU A 84 -16.96 1.29 -13.90
CA LEU A 84 -17.68 2.44 -13.35
C LEU A 84 -18.10 3.40 -14.47
#